data_AF-A0AAD2GDR7-F1
#
_entry.id   AF-A0AAD2GDR7-F1
#
_cell.length_a   1.000
_cell.length_b   1.000
_cell.length_c   1.000
_cell.angle_alpha   90.00
_cell.angle_beta   90.00
_cell.angle_gamma   90.00
#
_symmetry.space_group_name_H-M   'P 1'
#
loop_
_entity.id
_entity.type
_entity.pdbx_description
1 polymer ?
#
loop_
_entity_poly.entity_id
_entity_poly.type
_entity_poly.pdbx_seq_one_letter_code
_entity_poly.pdbx_strand_id
1 'polypeptide(L)'
;MIFEAKQDGRRKGRLVCGGHLVDPRGISTRSTVVKGVSVRLLDMIADHYGLTIVHGDVGNAFITAKCLEEIHSVAGPEFGEREGAVITINKAL
;
A
#
# COMPACT_ATOMS: atom_id res chain seq x y z
N MET A 1 6.60 5.85 -12.85
CA MET A 1 6.32 4.50 -12.29
C MET A 1 7.47 4.10 -11.39
N ILE A 2 7.21 3.63 -10.17
CA ILE A 2 8.24 3.20 -9.20
C ILE A 2 8.09 1.70 -8.97
N PHE A 3 9.18 0.98 -8.69
CA PHE A 3 9.14 -0.46 -8.44
C PHE A 3 9.59 -0.76 -7.02
N GLU A 4 8.79 -1.55 -6.30
CA GLU A 4 9.20 -2.18 -5.06
C GLU A 4 9.99 -3.45 -5.40
N ALA A 5 11.28 -3.48 -5.03
CA ALA A 5 12.13 -4.65 -5.18
C ALA A 5 11.90 -5.62 -4.02
N LYS A 6 11.44 -6.83 -4.32
CA LYS A 6 11.24 -7.90 -3.33
C LYS A 6 12.53 -8.71 -3.17
N GLN A 7 12.68 -9.34 -2.00
CA GLN A 7 13.88 -10.16 -1.68
C GLN A 7 14.05 -11.36 -2.62
N ASP A 8 12.98 -11.81 -3.27
CA ASP A 8 12.98 -12.87 -4.27
C ASP A 8 13.26 -12.37 -5.71
N GLY A 9 13.70 -11.12 -5.86
CA GLY A 9 14.03 -10.51 -7.15
C GLY A 9 12.83 -9.99 -7.94
N ARG A 10 11.59 -10.21 -7.48
CA ARG A 10 10.41 -9.66 -8.15
C ARG A 10 10.35 -8.14 -8.02
N ARG A 11 9.88 -7.49 -9.09
CA ARG A 11 9.61 -6.04 -9.12
C ARG A 11 8.12 -5.82 -9.13
N LYS A 12 7.57 -5.29 -8.03
CA LYS A 12 6.15 -4.93 -7.96
C LYS A 12 5.99 -3.47 -8.37
N GLY A 13 5.41 -3.23 -9.54
CA GLY A 13 5.11 -1.87 -10.02
C GLY A 13 4.19 -1.12 -9.05
N ARG A 14 4.44 0.17 -8.89
CA ARG A 14 3.60 1.14 -8.19
C ARG A 14 3.42 2.35 -9.08
N LEU A 15 2.16 2.72 -9.30
CA LEU A 15 1.80 4.03 -9.81
C LEU A 15 1.72 4.97 -8.62
N VAL A 16 2.39 6.11 -8.73
CA VAL A 16 2.56 7.05 -7.61
C VAL A 16 2.16 8.41 -8.13
N CYS A 17 1.04 8.92 -7.66
CA CYS A 17 0.45 10.17 -8.12
C CYS A 17 1.00 11.34 -7.32
N GLY A 18 2.30 11.61 -7.49
CA GLY A 18 2.91 12.82 -6.92
C GLY A 18 3.02 12.85 -5.40
N GLY A 19 2.89 11.72 -4.69
CA GLY A 19 2.95 11.67 -3.21
C GLY A 19 4.22 12.24 -2.54
N HIS A 20 5.24 12.59 -3.32
CA HIS A 20 6.41 13.35 -2.84
C HIS A 20 6.12 14.84 -2.59
N LEU A 21 5.00 15.36 -3.11
CA LEU A 21 4.53 16.73 -2.93
C LEU A 21 3.70 16.89 -1.64
N VAL A 22 3.37 15.78 -0.99
CA VAL A 22 2.53 15.73 0.21
C VAL A 22 3.41 15.81 1.45
N ASP A 23 3.08 16.70 2.37
CA ASP A 23 3.75 16.80 3.66
C ASP A 23 3.31 15.64 4.58
N PRO A 24 4.21 14.70 4.94
CA PRO A 24 3.84 13.54 5.75
C PRO A 24 3.68 13.87 7.24
N ARG A 25 3.91 15.12 7.67
CA ARG A 25 3.88 15.50 9.09
C ARG A 25 2.49 15.34 9.68
N GLY A 26 2.38 14.56 10.76
CA GLY A 26 1.14 14.36 11.51
C GLY A 26 0.25 13.21 11.00
N ILE A 27 0.62 12.53 9.91
CA ILE A 27 -0.13 11.40 9.36
C ILE A 27 0.70 10.13 9.54
N SER A 28 0.08 9.05 10.03
CA SER A 28 0.71 7.73 10.03
C SER A 28 0.83 7.22 8.58
N THR A 29 1.92 7.59 7.91
CA THR A 29 2.19 7.25 6.50
C THR A 29 2.68 5.82 6.29
N ARG A 30 2.86 5.07 7.38
CA ARG A 30 3.33 3.68 7.36
C ARG A 30 2.58 2.85 8.38
N SER A 31 1.97 1.77 7.92
CA SER A 31 1.69 0.64 8.80
C SER A 31 3.02 0.07 9.27
N THR A 32 3.24 0.03 10.58
CA THR A 32 4.47 -0.53 11.16
C THR A 32 4.59 -1.98 10.76
N VAL A 33 5.59 -2.30 9.95
CA VAL A 33 5.89 -3.68 9.55
C VAL A 33 6.26 -4.45 10.81
N VAL A 34 5.51 -5.51 11.13
CA VAL A 34 5.88 -6.40 12.22
C VAL A 34 7.17 -7.10 11.82
N LYS A 35 8.20 -7.02 12.66
CA LYS A 35 9.44 -7.76 12.42
C LYS A 35 9.15 -9.26 12.53
N GLY A 36 9.68 -10.07 11.62
CA GLY A 36 9.48 -11.52 11.64
C GLY A 36 9.91 -12.18 12.96
N VAL A 37 10.84 -11.58 13.72
CA VAL A 37 11.21 -12.06 15.07
C VAL A 37 10.05 -12.00 16.07
N SER A 38 9.21 -10.96 15.99
CA SER A 38 8.05 -10.81 16.87
C SER A 38 6.98 -11.85 16.54
N VAL A 39 6.78 -12.15 15.25
CA VAL A 39 5.86 -13.22 14.81
C VAL A 39 6.34 -14.57 15.33
N ARG A 40 7.63 -14.88 15.16
CA ARG A 40 8.22 -16.15 15.66
C ARG A 40 8.10 -16.32 17.17
N LEU A 41 8.19 -15.23 17.94
CA LEU A 41 7.99 -15.27 19.39
C LEU A 41 6.54 -15.62 19.75
N LEU A 42 5.56 -15.04 19.03
CA LEU A 42 4.16 -15.38 19.20
C LEU A 42 3.87 -16.83 18.81
N ASP A 43 4.49 -17.33 17.73
CA ASP A 43 4.35 -18.72 17.31
C ASP A 43 4.87 -19.69 18.39
N MET A 44 6.02 -19.40 19.01
CA MET A 44 6.54 -20.18 20.15
C MET A 44 5.57 -20.21 21.34
N ILE A 45 4.94 -19.08 21.65
CA ILE A 45 3.97 -19.01 22.75
C ILE A 45 2.73 -19.84 22.38
N ALA A 46 2.20 -19.69 21.18
CA ALA A 46 1.03 -20.43 20.73
C ALA A 46 1.28 -21.95 20.73
N ASP A 47 2.46 -22.39 20.32
CA ASP A 47 2.88 -23.80 20.39
C ASP A 47 2.91 -24.31 21.84
N HIS A 48 3.46 -23.54 22.77
CA HIS A 48 3.48 -23.90 24.20
C HIS A 48 2.07 -24.11 24.79
N TYR A 49 1.09 -23.34 24.33
CA TYR A 49 -0.30 -23.46 24.76
C TYR A 49 -1.14 -24.43 23.89
N GLY A 50 -0.54 -25.09 22.89
CA GLY A 50 -1.26 -26.01 21.99
C GLY A 50 -2.31 -25.31 21.12
N LEU A 51 -2.12 -24.03 20.80
CA LEU A 51 -3.07 -23.23 20.03
C LEU A 51 -2.86 -23.43 18.52
N THR A 52 -3.96 -23.40 17.77
CA THR A 52 -3.89 -23.39 16.31
C THR A 52 -3.58 -21.99 15.81
N ILE A 53 -2.52 -21.85 15.00
CA ILE A 53 -2.08 -20.58 14.43
C ILE A 53 -2.67 -20.43 13.03
N VAL A 54 -3.25 -19.27 12.74
CA VAL A 54 -3.71 -18.89 11.39
C VAL A 54 -3.03 -17.59 11.01
N HIS A 55 -2.25 -17.62 9.93
CA HIS A 55 -1.63 -16.42 9.35
C HIS A 55 -2.49 -15.90 8.20
N GLY A 56 -2.77 -14.60 8.21
CA GLY A 56 -3.45 -13.92 7.12
C GLY A 56 -2.76 -12.60 6.81
N ASP A 57 -2.48 -12.34 5.54
CA ASP A 57 -2.03 -11.04 5.07
C ASP A 57 -3.20 -10.30 4.41
N VAL A 58 -3.48 -9.08 4.88
CA VAL A 58 -4.41 -8.18 4.21
C VAL A 58 -3.63 -7.39 3.16
N GLY A 59 -3.29 -8.07 2.06
CA GLY A 59 -2.34 -7.59 1.06
C GLY A 59 -2.72 -6.29 0.32
N ASN A 60 -3.91 -5.74 0.56
CA ASN A 60 -4.53 -4.62 -0.15
C ASN A 60 -5.38 -3.70 0.75
N ALA A 61 -5.06 -3.58 2.04
CA ALA A 61 -5.86 -2.81 3.00
C ALA A 61 -6.13 -1.34 2.60
N PHE A 62 -5.28 -0.76 1.75
CA PHE A 62 -5.39 0.64 1.36
C PHE A 62 -6.29 0.91 0.15
N ILE A 63 -6.54 -0.09 -0.72
CA ILE A 63 -7.25 0.11 -2.01
C ILE A 63 -8.72 0.54 -1.82
N THR A 64 -9.25 0.42 -0.60
CA THR A 64 -10.61 0.82 -0.25
C THR A 64 -10.70 2.15 0.51
N ALA A 65 -9.59 2.68 1.02
CA ALA A 65 -9.59 3.94 1.75
C ALA A 65 -9.80 5.12 0.78
N LYS A 66 -10.49 6.17 1.23
CA LYS A 66 -10.59 7.42 0.46
C LYS A 66 -9.30 8.22 0.61
N CYS A 67 -8.90 8.92 -0.44
CA CYS A 67 -7.85 9.93 -0.32
C CYS A 67 -8.34 11.04 0.62
N LEU A 68 -7.48 11.46 1.56
CA LEU A 68 -7.71 12.68 2.35
C LEU A 68 -7.41 13.93 1.53
N GLU A 69 -6.55 13.79 0.51
CA GLU A 69 -6.17 14.86 -0.41
C GLU A 69 -7.03 14.82 -1.68
N GLU A 70 -7.38 16.00 -2.20
CA GLU A 70 -7.93 16.12 -3.55
C GLU A 70 -6.79 16.08 -4.57
N ILE A 71 -6.54 14.89 -5.12
CA ILE A 71 -5.50 14.68 -6.12
C ILE A 71 -6.15 14.59 -7.51
N HIS A 72 -5.65 15.42 -8.42
CA HIS A 72 -6.07 15.46 -9.81
C HIS A 72 -4.90 15.15 -10.75
N SER A 73 -5.22 14.58 -11.91
CA SER A 73 -4.29 14.40 -13.02
C SER A 73 -4.97 14.74 -14.34
N VAL A 74 -4.18 14.94 -15.39
CA VAL A 74 -4.69 14.98 -16.76
C VAL A 74 -4.69 13.55 -17.29
N ALA A 75 -5.77 13.15 -17.97
CA ALA A 75 -5.88 11.87 -18.63
C ALA A 75 -4.92 11.80 -19.84
N GLY A 76 -4.04 10.80 -19.83
CA GLY A 76 -3.16 10.52 -20.96
C GLY A 76 -3.87 9.85 -22.15
N PRO A 77 -3.13 9.54 -23.22
CA PRO A 77 -3.66 8.89 -24.42
C PRO A 77 -4.35 7.54 -24.15
N GLU A 78 -3.98 6.87 -23.06
CA GLU A 78 -4.57 5.61 -22.63
C GLU A 78 -6.08 5.69 -22.29
N PHE A 79 -6.62 6.90 -22.13
CA PHE A 79 -8.04 7.13 -21.85
C PHE A 79 -8.89 7.44 -23.10
N GLY A 80 -8.30 7.37 -24.31
CA GLY A 80 -9.02 7.50 -25.58
C GLY A 80 -9.77 8.83 -25.71
N GLU A 81 -11.10 8.79 -25.88
CA GLU A 81 -11.95 9.99 -26.02
C GLU A 81 -11.87 10.96 -24.82
N ARG A 82 -11.35 10.49 -23.69
CA ARG A 82 -11.15 11.31 -22.48
C ARG A 82 -9.74 11.86 -22.34
N GLU A 83 -8.87 11.67 -23.33
CA GLU A 83 -7.53 12.27 -23.35
C GLU A 83 -7.63 13.79 -23.15
N GLY A 84 -6.80 14.34 -22.27
CA GLY A 84 -6.82 15.75 -21.89
C GLY A 84 -7.85 16.14 -20.83
N ALA A 85 -8.76 15.24 -20.43
CA ALA A 85 -9.72 15.52 -19.36
C ALA A 85 -9.05 15.51 -17.98
N VAL A 86 -9.60 16.29 -17.04
CA VAL A 86 -9.17 16.25 -15.63
C VAL A 86 -9.80 15.04 -14.95
N ILE A 87 -8.96 14.17 -14.40
CA ILE A 87 -9.36 12.97 -13.64
C ILE A 87 -9.07 13.18 -12.16
N THR A 88 -9.98 12.71 -11.30
CA THR A 88 -9.86 12.80 -9.84
C THR A 88 -9.60 11.43 -9.23
N ILE A 89 -8.63 11.35 -8.32
CA ILE A 89 -8.26 10.11 -7.65
C ILE A 89 -9.00 10.02 -6.32
N ASN A 90 -10.01 9.15 -6.25
CA ASN A 90 -10.89 9.05 -5.09
C ASN A 90 -10.35 8.12 -3.99
N LYS A 91 -9.62 7.06 -4.38
CA LYS A 91 -9.15 6.03 -3.45
C LYS A 91 -7.64 6.14 -3.23
N ALA A 92 -7.25 6.05 -1.96
CA ALA A 92 -5.87 5.95 -1.53
C ALA A 92 -5.29 4.58 -1.95
N LEU A 93 -3.96 4.51 -2.03
CA LEU A 93 -3.22 3.35 -2.51
C LEU A 93 -2.54 2.58 -1.37
#